data_AF-A0A7K5IK24-F1
#
_entry.id   AF-A0A7K5IK24-F1
#
_cell.length_a   1.000
_cell.length_b   1.000
_cell.length_c   1.000
_cell.angle_alpha   90.00
_cell.angle_beta   90.00
_cell.angle_gamma   90.00
#
_symmetry.space_group_name_H-M   'P 1'
#
loop_
_entity.id
_entity.type
_entity.pdbx_description
1 polymer ?
#
loop_
_entity_poly.entity_id
_entity_poly.type
_entity_poly.pdbx_seq_one_letter_code
_entity_poly.pdbx_strand_id
1 'polypeptide(L)' 'ILDKQLIIVSFLVDDLRFYLEMDKFSRLADFKEAVAARNMQSEKCVAFLKKKHDMISRLFLDSDIPPKLRVRP' A
#
# COMPACT_ATOMS: atom_id res chain seq x y z
N ILE A 1 -4.01 29.78 10.92
CA ILE A 1 -4.77 29.31 9.73
C ILE A 1 -3.85 28.54 8.78
N LEU A 2 -2.66 29.07 8.49
CA LEU A 2 -1.65 28.44 7.63
C LEU A 2 -1.23 27.02 8.09
N ASP A 3 -1.02 26.80 9.39
CA ASP A 3 -0.61 25.48 9.91
C ASP A 3 -1.67 24.40 9.69
N LYS A 4 -2.96 24.77 9.80
CA LYS A 4 -4.06 23.84 9.55
C LYS A 4 -4.13 23.42 8.08
N GLN A 5 -3.85 24.34 7.15
CA GLN A 5 -3.79 24.03 5.72
C GLN A 5 -2.58 23.15 5.38
N LEU A 6 -1.40 23.43 5.95
CA LEU A 6 -0.20 22.62 5.76
C LEU A 6 -0.43 21.16 6.23
N ILE A 7 -1.03 21.01 7.41
CA ILE A 7 -1.39 19.70 7.97
C ILE A 7 -2.35 18.95 7.02
N ILE A 8 -3.38 19.60 6.48
CA ILE A 8 -4.33 18.99 5.54
C ILE A 8 -3.63 18.57 4.24
N VAL A 9 -2.75 19.41 3.69
CA VAL A 9 -1.99 19.09 2.47
C VAL A 9 -1.10 17.86 2.70
N SER A 10 -0.42 17.76 3.84
CA SER A 10 0.38 16.57 4.17
C SER A 10 -0.47 15.30 4.25
N PHE A 11 -1.67 15.36 4.84
CA PHE A 11 -2.59 14.22 4.86
C PHE A 11 -3.03 13.81 3.45
N LEU A 12 -3.41 14.77 2.60
CA LEU A 12 -3.84 14.48 1.22
C LEU A 12 -2.73 13.87 0.37
N VAL A 13 -1.48 14.33 0.53
CA VAL A 13 -0.32 13.77 -0.17
C VAL A 13 -0.08 12.31 0.22
N ASP A 14 -0.23 11.99 1.51
CA ASP A 14 -0.03 10.63 1.99
C ASP A 14 -1.17 9.68 1.60
N ASP A 15 -2.42 10.16 1.63
CA ASP A 15 -3.57 9.39 1.14
C ASP A 15 -3.40 9.06 -0.36
N LEU A 16 -2.97 10.04 -1.17
CA LEU A 16 -2.69 9.83 -2.59
C LEU A 16 -1.52 8.85 -2.79
N ARG A 17 -0.45 8.98 -2.00
CA ARG A 17 0.71 8.08 -2.09
C ARG A 17 0.32 6.64 -1.76
N PHE A 18 -0.47 6.44 -0.72
CA PHE A 18 -1.00 5.13 -0.38
C PHE A 18 -1.85 4.55 -1.49
N TYR A 19 -2.78 5.33 -2.04
CA TYR A 19 -3.62 4.89 -3.16
C TYR A 19 -2.79 4.41 -4.35
N LEU A 20 -1.75 5.17 -4.73
CA LEU A 20 -0.86 4.79 -5.84
C LEU A 20 -0.06 3.52 -5.56
N GLU A 21 0.42 3.32 -4.33
CA GLU A 21 1.11 2.07 -3.96
C GLU A 21 0.16 0.87 -3.94
N MET A 22 -1.09 1.06 -3.53
CA MET A 22 -2.12 0.00 -3.59
C MET A 22 -2.52 -0.35 -5.03
N ASP A 23 -2.66 0.61 -5.95
CA ASP A 23 -2.92 0.34 -7.37
C ASP A 23 -1.77 -0.47 -8.00
N LYS A 24 -0.52 -0.09 -7.72
CA LYS A 24 0.67 -0.86 -8.16
C LYS A 24 0.67 -2.27 -7.58
N PHE A 25 0.36 -2.41 -6.29
CA PHE A 25 0.30 -3.71 -5.63
C PHE A 25 -0.78 -4.60 -6.25
N SER A 26 -1.97 -4.06 -6.52
CA SER A 26 -3.08 -4.78 -7.17
C SER A 26 -2.67 -5.31 -8.53
N ARG A 27 -2.13 -4.44 -9.41
CA ARG A 27 -1.68 -4.86 -10.75
C ARG A 27 -0.61 -5.95 -10.69
N LEU A 28 0.28 -5.88 -9.71
CA LEU A 28 1.32 -6.88 -9.52
C LEU A 28 0.75 -8.21 -9.00
N ALA A 29 -0.25 -8.17 -8.13
CA ALA A 29 -0.96 -9.35 -7.65
C ALA A 29 -1.67 -10.05 -8.83
N ASP A 30 -2.43 -9.30 -9.63
CA ASP A 30 -3.14 -9.80 -10.81
C ASP A 30 -2.17 -10.44 -11.82
N PHE A 31 -1.05 -9.77 -12.10
CA PHE A 31 -0.01 -10.30 -12.98
C PHE A 31 0.60 -11.59 -12.44
N LYS A 32 0.94 -11.62 -11.14
CA LYS A 32 1.52 -12.80 -10.49
C LYS A 32 0.55 -13.97 -10.46
N GLU A 33 -0.74 -13.72 -10.25
CA GLU A 33 -1.79 -14.76 -10.30
C GLU A 33 -1.92 -15.32 -11.71
N ALA A 34 -1.99 -14.48 -12.74
CA ALA A 34 -2.04 -14.91 -14.14
C ALA A 34 -0.79 -15.72 -14.56
N VAL A 35 0.38 -15.39 -14.02
CA VAL A 35 1.64 -16.11 -14.28
C VAL A 35 1.74 -17.40 -13.46
N ALA A 36 1.25 -17.42 -12.21
CA ALA A 36 1.23 -18.61 -11.35
C ALA A 36 0.20 -19.64 -11.82
N ALA A 37 -0.92 -19.22 -12.39
CA ALA A 37 -1.86 -20.14 -13.05
C ALA A 37 -1.21 -20.90 -14.22
N ARG A 38 -0.14 -20.33 -14.80
CA ARG A 38 0.61 -20.93 -15.93
C ARG A 38 1.87 -21.67 -15.50
N ASN A 39 2.37 -21.45 -14.28
CA ASN A 39 3.64 -21.98 -13.78
C ASN A 39 3.49 -22.47 -12.32
N MET A 40 3.98 -23.66 -11.97
CA MET A 40 3.95 -24.26 -10.60
C MET A 40 4.66 -23.45 -9.47
N GLN A 41 5.02 -22.18 -9.68
CA GLN A 41 5.73 -21.30 -8.73
C GLN A 41 4.77 -20.52 -7.78
N SER A 42 3.58 -21.05 -7.51
CA SER A 42 2.52 -20.36 -6.75
C SER A 42 3.00 -19.92 -5.35
N GLU A 43 3.64 -20.80 -4.59
CA GLU A 43 4.08 -20.48 -3.22
C GLU A 43 5.06 -19.31 -3.13
N LYS A 44 6.03 -19.24 -4.05
CA LYS A 44 6.99 -18.11 -4.10
C LYS A 44 6.29 -16.79 -4.46
N CYS A 45 5.26 -16.85 -5.29
CA CYS A 45 4.46 -15.66 -5.64
C CYS A 45 3.66 -15.18 -4.43
N VAL A 46 3.00 -16.09 -3.71
CA VAL A 46 2.25 -15.76 -2.48
C VAL A 46 3.19 -15.18 -1.41
N ALA A 47 4.35 -15.79 -1.17
CA ALA A 47 5.32 -15.28 -0.19
C ALA A 47 5.81 -13.86 -0.53
N PHE A 48 6.04 -13.58 -1.82
CA PHE A 48 6.44 -12.25 -2.28
C PHE A 48 5.32 -11.21 -2.06
N LEU A 49 4.07 -11.55 -2.40
CA LEU A 49 2.92 -10.65 -2.22
C LEU A 49 2.68 -10.36 -0.73
N LYS A 50 2.77 -11.36 0.14
CA LYS A 50 2.71 -11.17 1.60
C LYS A 50 3.77 -10.19 2.10
N LYS A 51 5.03 -10.37 1.70
CA LYS A 51 6.12 -9.45 2.09
C LYS A 51 5.86 -8.00 1.66
N LYS A 52 5.27 -7.81 0.48
CA LYS A 52 4.90 -6.48 -0.04
C LYS A 52 3.72 -5.88 0.74
N HIS A 53 2.69 -6.67 1.03
CA HIS A 53 1.56 -6.27 1.86
C HIS A 53 2.01 -5.81 3.25
N ASP A 54 2.87 -6.57 3.93
CA ASP A 54 3.36 -6.23 5.26
C ASP A 54 4.17 -4.92 5.27
N MET A 55 4.91 -4.65 4.19
CA MET A 55 5.65 -3.41 4.04
C MET A 55 4.72 -2.21 3.85
N ILE A 56 3.68 -2.34 3.01
CA ILE A 56 2.67 -1.29 2.82
C ILE A 56 1.92 -1.03 4.13
N SER A 57 1.53 -2.09 4.85
CA SER A 57 0.84 -1.98 6.14
C SER A 57 1.69 -1.19 7.14
N ARG A 58 2.97 -1.56 7.33
CA ARG A 58 3.88 -0.83 8.22
C ARG A 58 4.11 0.63 7.83
N LEU A 59 4.16 0.94 6.54
CA LEU A 59 4.48 2.29 6.06
C LEU A 59 3.29 3.24 6.11
N PHE A 60 2.06 2.75 6.04
CA PHE A 60 0.90 3.60 5.84
C PHE A 60 -0.24 3.35 6.84
N LEU A 61 -0.47 2.10 7.25
CA LEU A 61 -1.58 1.73 8.14
C LEU A 61 -1.12 1.73 9.61
N ASP A 62 0.00 1.07 9.87
CA ASP A 62 0.57 0.89 11.22
C ASP A 62 1.75 1.86 11.50
N SER A 63 2.00 2.85 10.64
CA SER A 63 3.20 3.71 10.70
C SER A 63 3.28 4.55 11.97
N ASP A 64 4.26 4.34 12.84
CA ASP A 64 4.46 5.15 14.05
C ASP A 64 4.73 6.65 13.78
N ILE A 65 5.06 7.00 12.52
CA ILE A 65 5.34 8.37 12.10
C ILE A 65 4.14 8.91 11.30
N PRO A 66 3.54 10.05 11.68
CA PRO A 66 2.47 10.67 10.92
C PRO A 66 3.00 11.30 9.62
N PRO A 67 2.13 11.49 8.61
CA PRO A 67 0.70 11.14 8.57
C PRO A 67 0.35 9.65 8.48
N LYS A 68 -0.47 9.14 9.42
CA LYS A 68 -1.18 7.85 9.26
C LYS A 68 -2.43 8.07 8.41
N LEU A 69 -2.82 7.07 7.60
CA LEU A 69 -4.13 7.08 6.95
C LEU A 69 -5.23 7.20 8.00
N ARG A 70 -6.07 8.21 7.85
CA ARG A 70 -7.27 8.37 8.68
C ARG A 70 -8.36 7.49 8.10
N VAL A 71 -8.29 6.19 8.38
CA VAL A 71 -9.42 5.29 8.15
C VAL A 71 -10.50 5.68 9.16
N ARG A 72 -11.58 6.32 8.70
CA ARG A 72 -12.73 6.56 9.56
C ARG A 72 -13.39 5.20 9.85
N PRO A 73 -13.65 4.86 11.13
CA PRO A 73 -14.37 3.64 11.49
C PRO A 73 -15.82 3.66 10.98
#